data_AF-A0A968NPD8-F1
#
_entry.id   AF-A0A968NPD8-F1
#
_cell.length_a   1.000
_cell.length_b   1.000
_cell.length_c   1.000
_cell.angle_alpha   90.00
_cell.angle_beta   90.00
_cell.angle_gamma   90.00
#
_symmetry.space_group_name_H-M   'P 1'
#
loop_
_entity.id
_entity.type
_entity.pdbx_description
1 polymer ?
#
loop_
_entity_poly.entity_id
_entity_poly.type
_entity_poly.pdbx_seq_one_letter_code
_entity_poly.pdbx_strand_id
1 'polypeptide(L)'
;MIVLSAKLTAENKAEFEGKKEEIEAIVAHLGKLLGGVTFTIKDIQKGSIKITINGSPEDVEKLHELFESGELVDVLGIPVENVELLGTEDTEEDKKLQFIERIIAGEDFGNDLVGVDLSGAFLSKANLEGANLRIANLEGANLEGANLYGANLYGANLNGA
;
A
#
# COMPACT_ATOMS: atom_id res chain seq x y z
N MET A 1 2.02 7.75 1.98
CA MET A 1 0.58 7.47 1.83
C MET A 1 0.36 6.13 2.47
N ILE A 2 -0.53 6.04 3.46
CA ILE A 2 -0.80 4.79 4.16
C ILE A 2 -2.12 4.24 3.66
N VAL A 3 -2.15 2.92 3.50
CA VAL A 3 -3.34 2.17 3.16
C VAL A 3 -3.76 1.42 4.42
N LEU A 4 -4.92 1.73 5.00
CA LEU A 4 -5.47 1.02 6.16
C LEU A 4 -6.65 0.17 5.72
N SER A 5 -6.61 -1.12 6.02
CA SER A 5 -7.74 -2.02 5.77
C SER A 5 -8.59 -2.14 7.03
N ALA A 6 -9.90 -1.97 6.87
CA ALA A 6 -10.85 -2.06 7.96
C ALA A 6 -12.08 -2.88 7.55
N LYS A 7 -12.68 -3.55 8.53
CA LYS A 7 -13.96 -4.23 8.40
C LYS A 7 -14.99 -3.51 9.28
N LEU A 8 -16.05 -3.05 8.64
CA LEU A 8 -17.21 -2.44 9.29
C LEU A 8 -18.28 -3.52 9.45
N THR A 9 -18.89 -3.65 10.63
CA THR A 9 -20.03 -4.54 10.87
C THR A 9 -21.25 -3.76 11.35
N ALA A 10 -22.43 -4.06 10.82
CA ALA A 10 -23.67 -3.41 11.21
C ALA A 10 -24.59 -4.34 12.01
N GLU A 11 -25.45 -3.74 12.85
CA GLU A 11 -26.41 -4.45 13.71
C GLU A 11 -27.32 -5.39 12.91
N ASN A 12 -27.85 -4.93 11.77
CA ASN A 12 -28.69 -5.74 10.91
C ASN A 12 -27.95 -6.18 9.65
N LYS A 13 -27.78 -7.50 9.55
CA LYS A 13 -27.13 -8.20 8.44
C LYS A 13 -27.62 -7.79 7.04
N ALA A 14 -28.83 -7.27 6.86
CA ALA A 14 -29.33 -6.82 5.55
C ALA A 14 -28.97 -5.37 5.16
N GLU A 15 -28.33 -4.58 6.05
CA GLU A 15 -28.20 -3.13 5.87
C GLU A 15 -27.30 -2.70 4.72
N PHE A 16 -26.29 -3.49 4.38
CA PHE A 16 -25.36 -3.20 3.29
C PHE A 16 -25.74 -3.86 1.96
N GLU A 17 -26.70 -4.79 1.99
CA GLU A 17 -27.06 -5.60 0.82
C GLU A 17 -27.80 -4.73 -0.21
N GLY A 18 -27.26 -4.65 -1.44
CA GLY A 18 -27.85 -3.86 -2.53
C GLY A 18 -27.63 -2.34 -2.48
N LYS A 19 -26.92 -1.81 -1.46
CA LYS A 19 -26.69 -0.36 -1.28
C LYS A 19 -25.32 0.15 -1.74
N LYS A 20 -24.64 -0.59 -2.63
CA LYS A 20 -23.25 -0.29 -3.04
C LYS A 20 -23.04 1.17 -3.45
N GLU A 21 -23.90 1.70 -4.32
CA GLU A 21 -23.79 3.07 -4.84
C GLU A 21 -23.96 4.13 -3.74
N GLU A 22 -24.88 3.91 -2.79
CA GLU A 22 -25.08 4.79 -1.63
C GLU A 22 -23.82 4.79 -0.74
N ILE A 23 -23.27 3.60 -0.46
CA ILE A 23 -22.06 3.44 0.35
C ILE A 23 -20.88 4.16 -0.31
N GLU A 24 -20.67 3.98 -1.62
CA GLU A 24 -19.60 4.64 -2.36
C GLU A 24 -19.72 6.17 -2.33
N ALA A 25 -20.93 6.72 -2.48
CA ALA A 25 -21.17 8.16 -2.44
C ALA A 25 -20.84 8.76 -1.07
N ILE A 26 -21.19 8.07 0.02
CA ILE A 26 -20.91 8.54 1.38
C ILE A 26 -19.43 8.44 1.72
N VAL A 27 -18.81 7.32 1.39
CA VAL A 27 -17.36 7.15 1.51
C VAL A 27 -16.59 8.27 0.79
N ALA A 28 -17.01 8.63 -0.42
CA ALA A 28 -16.40 9.72 -1.18
C ALA A 28 -16.63 11.09 -0.53
N HIS A 29 -17.77 11.29 0.15
CA HIS A 29 -18.07 12.51 0.90
C HIS A 29 -17.23 12.63 2.17
N LEU A 30 -17.15 11.55 2.97
CA LEU A 30 -16.31 11.48 4.17
C LEU A 30 -14.84 11.73 3.85
N GLY A 31 -14.36 11.18 2.75
CA GLY A 31 -13.00 11.39 2.28
C GLY A 31 -12.64 12.87 2.04
N LYS A 32 -13.60 13.64 1.51
CA LYS A 32 -13.44 15.10 1.33
C LYS A 32 -13.44 15.85 2.65
N LEU A 33 -14.24 15.41 3.63
CA LEU A 33 -14.34 16.06 4.95
C LEU A 33 -13.04 15.90 5.75
N LEU A 34 -12.36 14.76 5.60
CA LEU A 34 -11.12 14.40 6.30
C LEU A 34 -9.85 14.84 5.55
N GLY A 35 -9.94 15.85 4.69
CA GLY A 35 -8.75 16.48 4.12
C GLY A 35 -8.09 15.72 2.96
N GLY A 36 -8.80 14.80 2.30
CA GLY A 36 -8.29 14.10 1.11
C GLY A 36 -8.03 12.61 1.31
N VAL A 37 -8.54 12.03 2.40
CA VAL A 37 -8.62 10.57 2.54
C VAL A 37 -9.51 10.01 1.43
N THR A 38 -9.14 8.88 0.85
CA THR A 38 -9.98 8.14 -0.09
C THR A 38 -10.32 6.80 0.51
N PHE A 39 -11.55 6.32 0.32
CA PHE A 39 -11.87 4.95 0.67
C PHE A 39 -12.31 4.18 -0.55
N THR A 40 -11.91 2.92 -0.58
CA THR A 40 -12.22 1.95 -1.63
C THR A 40 -12.88 0.75 -0.98
N ILE A 41 -14.07 0.39 -1.46
CA ILE A 41 -14.74 -0.82 -1.01
C ILE A 41 -14.10 -2.01 -1.71
N LYS A 42 -13.53 -2.93 -0.93
CA LYS A 42 -12.92 -4.18 -1.43
C LYS A 42 -13.93 -5.31 -1.51
N ASP A 43 -14.83 -5.39 -0.54
CA ASP A 43 -15.83 -6.45 -0.47
C ASP A 43 -17.07 -5.99 0.31
N ILE A 44 -18.25 -6.45 -0.11
CA ILE A 44 -19.52 -6.21 0.58
C ILE A 44 -20.16 -7.58 0.84
N GLN A 45 -20.30 -7.91 2.11
CA GLN A 45 -20.97 -9.11 2.57
C GLN A 45 -22.19 -8.74 3.41
N LYS A 46 -23.01 -9.75 3.68
CA LYS A 46 -24.19 -9.60 4.52
C LYS A 46 -23.81 -9.15 5.94
N GLY A 47 -24.01 -7.87 6.24
CA GLY A 47 -23.72 -7.25 7.54
C GLY A 47 -22.27 -6.80 7.73
N SER A 48 -21.41 -6.91 6.70
CA SER A 48 -20.06 -6.37 6.81
C SER A 48 -19.51 -5.83 5.49
N ILE A 49 -18.72 -4.76 5.57
CA ILE A 49 -18.01 -4.19 4.43
C ILE A 49 -16.51 -4.21 4.74
N LYS A 50 -15.70 -4.66 3.79
CA LYS A 50 -14.26 -4.47 3.81
C LYS A 50 -13.91 -3.24 3.00
N ILE A 51 -13.27 -2.27 3.65
CA ILE A 51 -12.82 -1.03 3.04
C ILE A 51 -11.30 -0.90 3.15
N THR A 52 -10.74 -0.16 2.21
CA THR A 52 -9.36 0.29 2.20
C THR A 52 -9.36 1.80 2.23
N ILE A 53 -8.64 2.39 3.19
CA ILE A 53 -8.54 3.82 3.42
C ILE A 53 -7.14 4.26 2.98
N ASN A 54 -7.04 5.16 2.00
CA ASN A 54 -5.76 5.74 1.58
C ASN A 54 -5.69 7.21 2.00
N GLY A 55 -4.64 7.58 2.73
CA GLY A 55 -4.43 8.95 3.17
C GLY A 55 -3.00 9.23 3.59
N SER A 56 -2.75 10.44 4.11
CA SER A 56 -1.51 10.69 4.84
C SER A 56 -1.51 9.93 6.17
N PRO A 57 -0.34 9.66 6.78
CA PRO A 57 -0.29 9.04 8.11
C PRO A 57 -1.13 9.78 9.15
N GLU A 58 -1.05 11.12 9.14
CA GLU A 58 -1.78 12.00 10.05
C GLU A 58 -3.30 11.90 9.88
N ASP A 59 -3.79 11.75 8.64
CA ASP A 59 -5.22 11.65 8.39
C ASP A 59 -5.78 10.27 8.73
N VAL A 60 -4.98 9.21 8.51
CA VAL A 60 -5.32 7.85 8.94
C VAL A 60 -5.35 7.75 10.46
N GLU A 61 -4.43 8.43 11.16
CA GLU A 61 -4.40 8.48 12.63
C GLU A 61 -5.60 9.23 13.20
N LYS A 62 -5.97 10.40 12.65
CA LYS A 62 -7.21 11.10 13.04
C LYS A 62 -8.45 10.23 12.81
N LEU A 63 -8.47 9.47 11.71
CA LEU A 63 -9.59 8.58 11.39
C LEU A 63 -9.64 7.37 12.33
N HIS A 64 -8.49 6.86 12.76
CA HIS A 64 -8.39 5.88 13.84
C HIS A 64 -8.97 6.43 15.15
N GLU A 65 -8.57 7.63 15.56
CA GLU A 65 -9.10 8.30 16.76
C GLU A 65 -10.62 8.50 16.68
N LEU A 66 -11.17 8.86 15.51
CA LEU A 66 -12.61 9.02 15.32
C LEU A 66 -13.37 7.69 15.40
N PHE A 67 -12.76 6.58 14.97
CA PHE A 67 -13.34 5.25 15.14
C PHE A 67 -13.30 4.81 16.61
N GLU A 68 -12.21 5.05 17.33
CA GLU A 68 -12.07 4.69 18.75
C GLU A 68 -12.92 5.56 19.68
N SER A 69 -13.06 6.86 19.37
CA SER A 69 -13.91 7.78 20.13
C SER A 69 -15.39 7.46 19.98
N GLY A 70 -15.75 6.63 18.99
CA GLY A 70 -17.12 6.35 18.61
C GLY A 70 -17.82 7.57 18.02
N GLU A 71 -17.13 8.67 17.72
CA GLU A 71 -17.73 9.85 17.07
C GLU A 71 -18.15 9.58 15.62
N LEU A 72 -17.54 8.56 15.00
CA LEU A 72 -18.00 7.95 13.76
C LEU A 72 -19.19 6.99 14.04
N VAL A 73 -20.23 7.48 14.74
CA VAL A 73 -21.48 6.74 15.09
C VAL A 73 -22.33 6.40 13.84
N ASP A 74 -21.95 6.98 12.70
CA ASP A 74 -22.75 7.04 11.49
C ASP A 74 -21.81 6.89 10.30
N VAL A 75 -21.84 5.71 9.68
CA VAL A 75 -21.56 5.59 8.25
C VAL A 75 -22.91 5.25 7.62
N LEU A 76 -23.58 6.22 7.00
CA LEU A 76 -24.90 6.07 6.34
C LEU A 76 -26.13 6.07 7.28
N GLY A 77 -26.04 6.60 8.50
CA GLY A 77 -27.09 6.37 9.51
C GLY A 77 -27.29 4.88 9.83
N ILE A 78 -26.27 4.07 9.53
CA ILE A 78 -26.19 2.65 9.90
C ILE A 78 -25.34 2.60 11.18
N PRO A 79 -25.88 2.10 12.30
CA PRO A 79 -25.11 1.88 13.50
C PRO A 79 -24.05 0.82 13.21
N VAL A 80 -22.80 1.25 13.10
CA VAL A 80 -21.65 0.35 12.98
C VAL A 80 -21.31 -0.11 14.40
N GLU A 81 -21.59 -1.37 14.74
CA GLU A 81 -21.31 -1.89 16.09
C GLU A 81 -19.81 -1.99 16.35
N ASN A 82 -19.03 -2.34 15.32
CA ASN A 82 -17.60 -2.58 15.44
C ASN A 82 -16.85 -2.20 14.16
N VAL A 83 -15.67 -1.61 14.35
CA VAL A 83 -14.66 -1.40 13.32
C VAL A 83 -13.45 -2.24 13.68
N GLU A 84 -13.18 -3.26 12.88
CA GLU A 84 -11.98 -4.10 13.05
C GLU A 84 -10.90 -3.60 12.08
N LEU A 85 -9.80 -3.09 12.63
CA LEU A 85 -8.63 -2.73 11.85
C LEU A 85 -7.84 -3.98 11.49
N LEU A 86 -7.73 -4.24 10.20
CA LEU A 86 -7.08 -5.43 9.66
C LEU A 86 -5.58 -5.21 9.42
N GLY A 87 -5.08 -3.99 9.63
CA GLY A 87 -3.68 -3.59 9.46
C GLY A 87 -3.46 -2.64 8.28
N THR A 88 -2.22 -2.20 8.11
CA THR A 88 -1.80 -1.40 6.96
C THR A 88 -1.45 -2.33 5.79
N GLU A 89 -1.89 -1.98 4.59
CA GLU A 89 -1.42 -2.61 3.35
C GLU A 89 -0.20 -1.82 2.86
N ASP A 90 0.92 -2.50 2.63
CA ASP A 90 2.08 -1.87 2.00
C ASP A 90 1.70 -1.42 0.58
N THR A 91 2.00 -0.17 0.25
CA THR A 91 1.86 0.31 -1.13
C THR A 91 2.86 -0.41 -2.04
N GLU A 92 2.66 -0.35 -3.37
CA GLU A 92 3.66 -0.87 -4.30
C GLU A 92 5.02 -0.16 -4.15
N GLU A 93 5.01 1.11 -3.75
CA GLU A 93 6.22 1.86 -3.43
C GLU A 93 6.88 1.36 -2.13
N ASP A 94 6.08 1.07 -1.09
CA ASP A 94 6.59 0.50 0.16
C ASP A 94 7.20 -0.89 -0.09
N LYS A 95 6.55 -1.72 -0.91
CA LYS A 95 7.09 -3.02 -1.33
C LYS A 95 8.39 -2.88 -2.10
N LYS A 96 8.46 -1.91 -3.03
CA LYS A 96 9.70 -1.58 -3.76
C LYS A 96 10.81 -1.17 -2.80
N LEU A 97 10.51 -0.27 -1.86
CA LEU A 97 11.47 0.24 -0.89
C LEU A 97 11.97 -0.86 0.05
N GLN A 98 11.08 -1.66 0.63
CA GLN A 98 11.44 -2.82 1.45
C GLN A 98 12.34 -3.79 0.67
N PHE A 99 12.06 -4.01 -0.61
CA PHE A 99 12.89 -4.89 -1.43
C PHE A 99 14.28 -4.30 -1.71
N ILE A 100 14.37 -2.99 -1.96
CA ILE A 100 15.65 -2.27 -2.09
C ILE A 100 16.45 -2.31 -0.79
N GLU A 101 15.80 -2.14 0.36
CA GLU A 101 16.44 -2.23 1.68
C GLU A 101 17.09 -3.59 1.91
N ARG A 102 16.39 -4.67 1.52
CA ARG A 102 16.95 -6.04 1.61
C ARG A 102 18.20 -6.21 0.75
N ILE A 103 18.22 -5.63 -0.46
CA ILE A 103 19.39 -5.64 -1.34
C ILE A 103 20.57 -4.90 -0.68
N ILE A 104 20.33 -3.71 -0.12
CA ILE A 104 21.37 -2.87 0.51
C ILE A 104 21.87 -3.51 1.81
N ALA A 105 20.99 -4.14 2.58
CA ALA A 105 21.32 -4.88 3.79
C ALA A 105 22.15 -6.15 3.51
N GLY A 106 22.26 -6.56 2.24
CA GLY A 106 22.97 -7.77 1.84
C GLY A 106 22.24 -9.05 2.28
N GLU A 107 20.92 -8.97 2.43
CA GLU A 107 20.09 -10.13 2.73
C GLU A 107 20.00 -11.07 1.52
N ASP A 108 19.52 -12.30 1.74
CA ASP A 108 19.17 -13.18 0.63
C ASP A 108 17.88 -12.70 -0.04
N PHE A 109 18.00 -12.32 -1.32
CA PHE A 109 16.90 -11.93 -2.20
C PHE A 109 16.76 -12.87 -3.41
N GLY A 110 17.38 -14.06 -3.37
CA GLY A 110 17.25 -15.08 -4.41
C GLY A 110 17.94 -14.75 -5.74
N ASN A 111 18.63 -13.60 -5.83
CA ASN A 111 19.35 -13.11 -7.01
C ASN A 111 18.55 -13.01 -8.32
N ASP A 112 17.23 -13.23 -8.31
CA ASP A 112 16.38 -13.08 -9.49
C ASP A 112 15.68 -11.71 -9.47
N LEU A 113 16.22 -10.78 -10.24
CA LEU A 113 15.77 -9.39 -10.33
C LEU A 113 15.23 -9.06 -11.72
N VAL A 114 14.72 -10.07 -12.44
CA VAL A 114 14.24 -9.92 -13.82
C VAL A 114 13.03 -8.99 -13.85
N GLY A 115 13.13 -7.90 -14.60
CA GLY A 115 12.03 -6.94 -14.78
C GLY A 115 11.67 -6.12 -13.55
N VAL A 116 12.46 -6.20 -12.47
CA VAL A 116 12.19 -5.43 -11.24
C VAL A 116 12.41 -3.95 -11.49
N ASP A 117 11.51 -3.11 -10.95
CA ASP A 117 11.69 -1.67 -10.95
C ASP A 117 12.57 -1.22 -9.77
N LEU A 118 13.81 -0.87 -10.08
CA LEU A 118 14.82 -0.29 -9.19
C LEU A 118 15.14 1.15 -9.61
N SER A 119 14.28 1.81 -10.38
CA SER A 119 14.50 3.20 -10.80
C SER A 119 14.63 4.11 -9.60
N GLY A 120 15.63 5.01 -9.65
CA GLY A 120 15.98 5.94 -8.58
C GLY A 120 16.54 5.30 -7.30
N ALA A 121 16.78 3.98 -7.27
CA ALA A 121 17.21 3.29 -6.07
C ALA A 121 18.62 3.70 -5.62
N PHE A 122 18.84 3.86 -4.32
CA PHE A 122 20.16 4.12 -3.73
C PHE A 122 20.91 2.80 -3.46
N LEU A 123 21.49 2.22 -4.50
CA LEU A 123 22.18 0.92 -4.46
C LEU A 123 23.70 1.03 -4.30
N SER A 124 24.20 2.18 -3.84
CA SER A 124 25.64 2.42 -3.65
C SER A 124 26.24 1.35 -2.72
N LYS A 125 27.34 0.73 -3.14
CA LYS A 125 28.02 -0.37 -2.44
C LYS A 125 27.18 -1.64 -2.21
N ALA A 126 26.01 -1.76 -2.85
CA ALA A 126 25.21 -2.98 -2.76
C ALA A 126 25.96 -4.17 -3.34
N ASN A 127 25.75 -5.36 -2.77
CA ASN A 127 26.26 -6.61 -3.34
C ASN A 127 25.23 -7.23 -4.28
N LEU A 128 25.44 -7.07 -5.58
CA LEU A 128 24.61 -7.62 -6.66
C LEU A 128 25.37 -8.70 -7.45
N GLU A 129 26.34 -9.36 -6.81
CA GLU A 129 27.15 -10.41 -7.43
C GLU A 129 26.26 -11.56 -7.92
N GLY A 130 26.39 -11.89 -9.20
CA GLY A 130 25.61 -12.94 -9.85
C GLY A 130 24.12 -12.63 -10.03
N ALA A 131 23.66 -11.42 -9.71
CA ALA A 131 22.25 -11.07 -9.80
C ALA A 131 21.74 -11.09 -11.26
N ASN A 132 20.56 -11.66 -11.47
CA ASN A 132 19.87 -11.70 -12.75
C ASN A 132 18.97 -10.47 -12.91
N LEU A 133 19.54 -9.36 -13.41
CA LEU A 133 18.88 -8.05 -13.62
C LEU A 133 18.30 -7.89 -15.02
N ARG A 134 17.97 -8.98 -15.74
CA ARG A 134 17.49 -8.87 -17.11
C ARG A 134 16.21 -8.05 -17.18
N ILE A 135 16.14 -7.08 -18.09
CA ILE A 135 14.94 -6.23 -18.28
C ILE A 135 14.60 -5.39 -17.02
N ALA A 136 15.46 -5.37 -15.99
CA ALA A 136 15.24 -4.54 -14.81
C ALA A 136 15.26 -3.05 -15.18
N ASN A 137 14.44 -2.24 -14.51
CA ASN A 137 14.50 -0.80 -14.64
C ASN A 137 15.44 -0.23 -13.58
N LEU A 138 16.60 0.28 -13.98
CA LEU A 138 17.61 0.90 -13.11
C LEU A 138 17.78 2.39 -13.43
N GLU A 139 16.81 3.01 -14.10
CA GLU A 139 16.89 4.42 -14.50
C GLU A 139 17.15 5.32 -13.29
N GLY A 140 18.24 6.09 -13.32
CA GLY A 140 18.64 6.99 -12.24
C GLY A 140 19.06 6.32 -10.92
N ALA A 141 19.25 5.00 -10.90
CA ALA A 141 19.70 4.29 -9.70
C ALA A 141 21.15 4.65 -9.37
N ASN A 142 21.48 4.93 -8.10
CA ASN A 142 22.87 5.13 -7.71
C ASN A 142 23.57 3.78 -7.52
N LEU A 143 24.40 3.37 -8.48
CA LEU A 143 25.20 2.13 -8.41
C LEU A 143 26.66 2.36 -7.96
N GLU A 144 26.99 3.51 -7.37
CA GLU A 144 28.37 3.84 -6.98
C GLU A 144 28.99 2.77 -6.07
N GLY A 145 30.02 2.08 -6.57
CA GLY A 145 30.73 1.04 -5.83
C GLY A 145 29.94 -0.26 -5.63
N ALA A 146 28.78 -0.44 -6.28
CA ALA A 146 28.03 -1.70 -6.23
C ALA A 146 28.86 -2.85 -6.84
N ASN A 147 28.83 -4.03 -6.20
CA ASN A 147 29.46 -5.23 -6.75
C ASN A 147 28.51 -5.89 -7.76
N LEU A 148 28.76 -5.70 -9.06
CA LEU A 148 28.00 -6.30 -10.16
C LEU A 148 28.73 -7.49 -10.81
N TYR A 149 29.73 -8.07 -10.12
CA TYR A 149 30.50 -9.18 -10.69
C TYR A 149 29.57 -10.34 -11.09
N GLY A 150 29.60 -10.76 -12.35
CA GLY A 150 28.77 -11.84 -12.86
C GLY A 150 27.26 -11.53 -12.98
N ALA A 151 26.82 -10.28 -12.74
CA ALA A 151 25.41 -9.91 -12.89
C ALA A 151 24.96 -9.94 -14.36
N ASN A 152 23.73 -10.38 -14.63
CA ASN A 152 23.13 -10.40 -15.95
C ASN A 152 22.22 -9.18 -16.18
N LEU A 153 22.74 -8.16 -16.86
CA LEU A 153 22.04 -6.91 -17.17
C LEU A 153 21.35 -6.91 -18.55
N TYR A 154 21.17 -8.06 -19.20
CA TYR A 154 20.63 -8.08 -20.57
C TYR A 154 19.24 -7.44 -20.64
N GLY A 155 19.14 -6.33 -21.38
CA GLY A 155 17.91 -5.56 -21.56
C GLY A 155 17.54 -4.64 -20.39
N ALA A 156 18.39 -4.50 -19.37
CA ALA A 156 18.14 -3.57 -18.27
C ALA A 156 18.18 -2.10 -18.75
N ASN A 157 17.30 -1.26 -18.21
CA ASN A 157 17.33 0.19 -18.44
C ASN A 157 18.30 0.85 -17.46
N LEU A 158 19.49 1.24 -17.91
CA LEU A 158 20.55 1.85 -17.09
C LEU A 158 20.68 3.38 -17.31
N ASN A 159 19.67 4.03 -17.87
CA ASN A 159 19.76 5.46 -18.16
C ASN A 159 19.98 6.26 -16.87
N GLY A 160 21.14 6.91 -16.74
CA GLY A 160 21.47 7.70 -15.55
C GLY A 160 21.85 6.89 -14.30
N ALA A 161 22.11 5.58 -14.44
CA ALA A 161 22.57 4.71 -13.37
C ALA A 161 24.08 4.79 -13.11
#